data_AF-A0A401NQ73-F1
#
_entry.id   AF-A0A401NQ73-F1
#
_cell.length_a   1.000
_cell.length_b   1.000
_cell.length_c   1.000
_cell.angle_alpha   90.00
_cell.angle_beta   90.00
_cell.angle_gamma   90.00
#
_symmetry.space_group_name_H-M   'P 1'
#
loop_
_entity.id
_entity.type
_entity.pdbx_description
1 polymer ?
#
loop_
_entity_poly.entity_id
_entity_poly.type
_entity_poly.pdbx_seq_one_letter_code
_entity_poly.pdbx_strand_id
1 'polypeptide(L)'
;MYYGGVCVAQSLKIPRDPKKAEFDKIIKRLLETPNARGVILFANEDDIRRVLEATKKANQTGHFLWVGSDSWGSKVTPVLQQEDVAVGAVTILPRRVSVQGFDRYFKSRTLENNRRNIWFAEFWEANFKCKLSRHGFKRGSHVKKCTGLERIGRNNSYEQEGKVLFVIDAVYAMAHALHNMHKDLCPAYVGLCSKMSPIDGKVLLEYIRKVNFSGKCTDAFTY
;
A
#
# COMPACT_ATOMS: atom_id res chain seq x y z
N MET A 1 27.97 13.69 -7.90
CA MET A 1 28.03 12.45 -8.72
C MET A 1 27.18 12.70 -9.96
N TYR A 2 27.75 12.55 -11.15
CA TYR A 2 27.09 12.82 -12.44
C TYR A 2 26.53 11.50 -13.01
N TYR A 3 25.20 11.34 -13.03
CA TYR A 3 24.54 10.29 -13.80
C TYR A 3 23.52 10.97 -14.74
N GLY A 4 23.69 10.79 -16.05
CA GLY A 4 22.73 11.28 -17.06
C GLY A 4 22.59 12.80 -17.16
N GLY A 5 23.61 13.58 -16.82
CA GLY A 5 23.56 15.05 -16.90
C GLY A 5 22.80 15.72 -15.74
N VAL A 6 22.41 14.96 -14.70
CA VAL A 6 21.73 15.48 -13.51
C VAL A 6 22.70 15.52 -12.33
N CYS A 7 22.73 16.66 -11.62
CA CYS A 7 23.52 16.85 -10.40
C CYS A 7 22.65 16.64 -9.17
N VAL A 8 23.13 15.83 -8.22
CA VAL A 8 22.51 15.66 -6.89
C VAL A 8 23.17 16.62 -5.91
N ALA A 9 22.44 17.62 -5.43
CA ALA A 9 22.94 18.60 -4.47
C ALA A 9 23.19 17.97 -3.09
N GLN A 10 22.26 17.13 -2.63
CA GLN A 10 22.36 16.41 -1.36
C GLN A 10 21.55 15.12 -1.38
N SER A 11 21.95 14.16 -0.54
CA SER A 11 21.22 12.91 -0.32
C SER A 11 21.00 12.73 1.17
N LEU A 12 19.72 12.76 1.58
CA LEU A 12 19.30 12.68 2.97
C LEU A 12 18.56 11.36 3.22
N LYS A 13 18.72 10.79 4.41
CA LYS A 13 18.07 9.53 4.81
C LYS A 13 17.14 9.78 5.98
N ILE A 14 15.95 9.19 5.91
CA ILE A 14 15.00 9.14 7.02
C ILE A 14 15.30 7.85 7.81
N PRO A 15 15.56 7.92 9.12
CA PRO A 15 15.74 6.73 9.96
C PRO A 15 14.50 5.84 9.96
N ARG A 16 14.65 4.54 10.29
CA ARG A 16 13.53 3.58 10.33
C ARG A 16 12.42 3.97 11.32
N ASP A 17 12.81 4.54 12.46
CA ASP A 17 11.88 5.03 13.50
C ASP A 17 12.13 6.53 13.75
N PRO A 18 11.70 7.40 12.83
CA PRO A 18 12.07 8.80 12.87
C PRO A 18 11.28 9.55 13.95
N LYS A 19 11.99 10.29 14.79
CA LYS A 19 11.39 11.26 15.72
C LYS A 19 10.90 12.47 14.93
N LYS A 20 9.87 13.17 15.43
CA LYS A 20 9.32 14.38 14.78
C LYS A 20 10.40 15.43 14.43
N ALA A 21 11.37 15.63 15.32
CA ALA A 21 12.46 16.59 15.12
C ALA A 21 13.40 16.24 13.94
N GLU A 22 13.44 14.98 13.48
CA GLU A 22 14.27 14.59 12.33
C GLU A 22 13.74 15.21 11.03
N PHE A 23 12.42 15.31 10.86
CA PHE A 23 11.83 15.94 9.68
C PHE A 23 12.16 17.45 9.63
N ASP A 24 12.12 18.14 10.77
CA ASP A 24 12.55 19.54 10.86
C ASP A 24 14.03 19.70 10.44
N LYS A 25 14.91 18.77 10.84
CA LYS A 25 16.33 18.78 10.43
C LYS A 25 16.51 18.53 8.94
N ILE A 26 15.71 17.63 8.35
CA ILE A 26 15.73 17.36 6.91
C ILE A 26 15.40 18.64 6.14
N ILE A 27 14.33 19.34 6.50
CA ILE A 27 13.97 20.60 5.82
C ILE A 27 15.06 21.66 5.96
N LYS A 28 15.65 21.80 7.16
CA LYS A 28 16.80 22.70 7.36
C LYS A 28 17.97 22.39 6.44
N ARG A 29 18.32 21.10 6.28
CA ARG A 29 19.39 20.66 5.37
C ARG A 29 19.03 20.92 3.90
N LEU A 30 17.78 20.68 3.50
CA LEU A 30 17.30 21.00 2.15
C LEU A 30 17.51 22.49 1.81
N LEU A 31 17.26 23.38 2.77
CA LEU A 31 17.43 24.82 2.63
C LEU A 31 18.89 25.29 2.57
N GLU A 32 19.88 24.46 2.95
CA GLU A 32 21.31 24.78 2.80
C GLU A 32 21.73 24.85 1.31
N THR A 33 20.92 24.29 0.41
CA THR A 33 21.13 24.34 -1.05
C THR A 33 19.98 25.06 -1.77
N PRO A 34 19.85 26.39 -1.66
CA PRO A 34 18.66 27.13 -2.11
C PRO A 34 18.43 27.08 -3.62
N ASN A 35 19.47 26.82 -4.41
CA ASN A 35 19.37 26.66 -5.86
C ASN A 35 18.75 25.31 -6.26
N ALA A 36 18.78 24.31 -5.38
CA ALA A 36 18.23 22.98 -5.62
C ALA A 36 16.77 22.92 -5.13
N ARG A 37 15.84 23.32 -6.02
CA ARG A 37 14.39 23.35 -5.69
C ARG A 37 13.69 22.01 -5.88
N GLY A 38 14.20 21.13 -6.75
CA GLY A 38 13.63 19.81 -7.00
C GLY A 38 14.04 18.80 -5.92
N VAL A 39 13.07 18.13 -5.30
CA VAL A 39 13.30 17.12 -4.26
C VAL A 39 12.65 15.81 -4.66
N ILE A 40 13.46 14.77 -4.82
CA ILE A 40 12.98 13.41 -5.12
C ILE A 40 12.79 12.65 -3.81
N LEU A 41 11.56 12.20 -3.56
CA LEU A 41 11.15 11.50 -2.35
C LEU A 41 10.95 10.01 -2.63
N PHE A 42 11.87 9.21 -2.11
CA PHE A 42 11.74 7.76 -1.97
C PHE A 42 11.52 7.42 -0.50
N ALA A 43 10.27 7.56 -0.05
CA ALA A 43 9.88 7.34 1.34
C ALA A 43 8.48 6.71 1.41
N ASN A 44 8.10 6.13 2.54
CA ASN A 44 6.75 5.61 2.71
C ASN A 44 5.71 6.75 2.85
N GLU A 45 4.43 6.38 2.82
CA GLU A 45 3.28 7.29 2.90
C GLU A 45 3.33 8.23 4.13
N ASP A 46 3.64 7.68 5.31
CA ASP A 46 3.68 8.44 6.57
C ASP A 46 4.87 9.42 6.62
N ASP A 47 6.03 9.01 6.12
CA ASP A 47 7.22 9.84 6.10
C ASP A 47 7.07 11.01 5.12
N ILE A 48 6.47 10.78 3.94
CA ILE A 48 6.15 11.85 2.98
C ILE A 48 5.24 12.88 3.64
N ARG A 49 4.16 12.44 4.31
CA ARG A 49 3.26 13.32 5.04
C ARG A 49 4.01 14.21 6.04
N ARG A 50 4.90 13.62 6.83
CA ARG A 50 5.68 14.34 7.84
C ARG A 50 6.70 15.30 7.24
N VAL A 51 7.28 14.98 6.08
CA VAL A 51 8.15 15.92 5.33
C VAL A 51 7.35 17.12 4.83
N LEU A 52 6.15 16.91 4.26
CA LEU A 52 5.27 18.00 3.82
C LEU A 52 4.79 18.86 5.00
N GLU A 53 4.43 18.23 6.12
CA GLU A 53 4.07 18.91 7.36
C GLU A 53 5.22 19.77 7.91
N ALA A 54 6.44 19.23 7.95
CA ALA A 54 7.63 19.98 8.38
C ALA A 54 7.95 21.14 7.43
N THR A 55 7.73 20.97 6.12
CA THR A 55 7.89 22.05 5.13
C THR A 55 6.89 23.17 5.38
N LYS A 56 5.62 22.82 5.63
CA LYS A 56 4.57 23.78 5.98
C LYS A 56 4.94 24.56 7.24
N LYS A 57 5.37 23.86 8.28
CA LYS A 57 5.81 24.43 9.56
C LYS A 57 7.02 25.36 9.40
N ALA A 58 7.91 25.08 8.45
CA ALA A 58 9.05 25.93 8.12
C ALA A 58 8.70 27.12 7.21
N ASN A 59 7.42 27.34 6.90
CA ASN A 59 6.92 28.37 5.98
C ASN A 59 7.58 28.31 4.60
N GLN A 60 7.84 27.11 4.08
CA GLN A 60 8.46 26.88 2.77
C GLN A 60 7.46 26.40 1.71
N THR A 61 6.18 26.73 1.86
CA THR A 61 5.15 26.43 0.86
C THR A 61 5.52 27.05 -0.49
N GLY A 62 5.50 26.25 -1.56
CA GLY A 62 5.86 26.69 -2.91
C GLY A 62 7.37 26.83 -3.18
N HIS A 63 8.24 26.62 -2.19
CA HIS A 63 9.69 26.67 -2.40
C HIS A 63 10.19 25.44 -3.16
N PHE A 64 9.86 24.24 -2.68
CA PHE A 64 10.27 22.96 -3.27
C PHE A 64 9.28 22.44 -4.32
N LEU A 65 9.80 21.74 -5.31
CA LEU A 65 9.05 20.94 -6.28
C LEU A 65 9.28 19.46 -5.96
N TRP A 66 8.20 18.73 -5.68
CA TRP A 66 8.29 17.36 -5.18
C TRP A 66 8.15 16.35 -6.32
N VAL A 67 9.03 15.36 -6.34
CA VAL A 67 8.90 14.17 -7.17
C VAL A 67 8.76 12.95 -6.27
N GLY A 68 7.58 12.35 -6.21
CA GLY A 68 7.27 11.23 -5.31
C GLY A 68 7.34 9.86 -5.99
N SER A 69 7.82 8.84 -5.27
CA SER A 69 7.73 7.44 -5.68
C SER A 69 6.29 6.88 -5.65
N ASP A 70 6.15 5.60 -6.02
CA ASP A 70 4.86 4.88 -6.06
C ASP A 70 4.17 4.73 -4.70
N SER A 71 4.92 4.93 -3.61
CA SER A 71 4.41 5.04 -2.25
C SER A 71 3.47 6.24 -2.06
N TRP A 72 3.68 7.34 -2.80
CA TRP A 72 2.73 8.44 -2.89
C TRP A 72 1.67 8.12 -3.94
N GLY A 73 2.09 7.89 -5.18
CA GLY A 73 1.20 7.61 -6.30
C GLY A 73 0.02 8.58 -6.36
N SER A 74 -1.20 8.04 -6.37
CA SER A 74 -2.45 8.81 -6.37
C SER A 74 -3.13 8.89 -4.99
N LYS A 75 -2.42 8.57 -3.91
CA LYS A 75 -3.02 8.55 -2.56
C LYS A 75 -3.18 9.95 -2.00
N VAL A 76 -4.31 10.18 -1.32
CA VAL A 76 -4.62 11.46 -0.66
C VAL A 76 -3.96 11.58 0.72
N THR A 77 -3.73 10.47 1.41
CA THR A 77 -3.18 10.47 2.78
C THR A 77 -1.87 11.26 2.96
N PRO A 78 -0.87 11.16 2.06
CA PRO A 78 0.37 11.92 2.19
C PRO A 78 0.16 13.44 2.22
N VAL A 79 -0.87 13.95 1.52
CA VAL A 79 -1.07 15.39 1.32
C VAL A 79 -2.17 16.00 2.20
N LEU A 80 -2.98 15.16 2.85
CA LEU A 80 -4.17 15.60 3.57
C LEU A 80 -3.83 16.60 4.71
N GLN A 81 -4.31 17.85 4.63
CA GLN A 81 -3.99 19.02 5.46
C GLN A 81 -2.73 19.82 5.08
N GLN A 82 -1.99 19.38 4.06
CA GLN A 82 -0.79 20.02 3.52
C GLN A 82 -0.86 20.12 1.98
N GLU A 83 -2.07 20.23 1.44
CA GLU A 83 -2.34 20.22 0.00
C GLU A 83 -1.61 21.37 -0.71
N ASP A 84 -1.53 22.53 -0.06
CA ASP A 84 -0.84 23.73 -0.52
C ASP A 84 0.67 23.50 -0.73
N VAL A 85 1.30 22.65 0.09
CA VAL A 85 2.73 22.32 -0.01
C VAL A 85 3.01 21.36 -1.17
N ALA A 86 2.02 20.52 -1.52
CA ALA A 86 2.13 19.50 -2.55
C ALA A 86 1.75 20.00 -3.96
N VAL A 87 1.36 21.28 -4.10
CA VAL A 87 1.00 21.85 -5.41
C VAL A 87 2.17 21.72 -6.39
N GLY A 88 1.88 21.18 -7.58
CA GLY A 88 2.87 20.94 -8.63
C GLY A 88 3.74 19.68 -8.43
N ALA A 89 3.45 18.87 -7.41
CA ALA A 89 4.15 17.59 -7.23
C ALA A 89 3.88 16.64 -8.40
N VAL A 90 4.92 15.92 -8.82
CA VAL A 90 4.84 14.84 -9.80
C VAL A 90 5.05 13.52 -9.09
N THR A 91 4.16 12.57 -9.26
CA THR A 91 4.29 11.24 -8.65
C THR A 91 4.23 10.17 -9.71
N ILE A 92 4.85 9.04 -9.42
CA ILE A 92 4.76 7.84 -10.27
C ILE A 92 3.77 6.86 -9.66
N LEU A 93 3.05 6.13 -10.50
CA LEU A 93 2.18 5.04 -10.08
C LEU A 93 2.24 3.95 -11.14
N PRO A 94 2.53 2.69 -10.77
CA PRO A 94 2.37 1.57 -11.70
C PRO A 94 0.95 1.50 -12.24
N ARG A 95 0.78 1.08 -13.48
CA ARG A 95 -0.55 0.93 -14.09
C ARG A 95 -1.40 0.00 -13.22
N ARG A 96 -2.47 0.55 -12.64
CA ARG A 96 -3.44 -0.20 -11.81
C ARG A 96 -4.72 -0.45 -12.60
N VAL A 97 -5.32 -1.61 -12.37
CA VAL A 97 -6.65 -1.97 -12.90
C VAL A 97 -7.52 -2.41 -11.73
N SER A 98 -8.73 -1.87 -11.65
CA SER A 98 -9.67 -2.24 -10.60
C SER A 98 -10.18 -3.67 -10.80
N VAL A 99 -10.02 -4.51 -9.79
CA VAL A 99 -10.47 -5.90 -9.84
C VAL A 99 -11.91 -5.98 -9.32
N GLN A 100 -12.89 -5.98 -10.23
CA GLN A 100 -14.32 -5.96 -9.88
C GLN A 100 -14.75 -7.11 -8.96
N GLY A 101 -14.15 -8.30 -9.13
CA GLY A 101 -14.42 -9.44 -8.26
C GLY A 101 -14.03 -9.19 -6.81
N PHE A 102 -12.91 -8.49 -6.60
CA PHE A 102 -12.48 -8.07 -5.26
C PHE A 102 -13.42 -7.03 -4.68
N ASP A 103 -13.84 -6.03 -5.47
CA ASP A 103 -14.79 -5.01 -5.01
C ASP A 103 -16.11 -5.64 -4.53
N ARG A 104 -16.67 -6.55 -5.32
CA ARG A 104 -17.90 -7.27 -4.95
C ARG A 104 -17.69 -8.06 -3.65
N TYR A 105 -16.60 -8.82 -3.55
CA TYR A 105 -16.29 -9.60 -2.36
C TYR A 105 -16.11 -8.74 -1.11
N PHE A 106 -15.32 -7.66 -1.21
CA PHE A 106 -14.97 -6.79 -0.10
C PHE A 106 -16.17 -5.97 0.37
N LYS A 107 -16.94 -5.39 -0.55
CA LYS A 107 -18.15 -4.61 -0.23
C LYS A 107 -19.25 -5.47 0.40
N SER A 108 -19.29 -6.76 0.11
CA SER A 108 -20.27 -7.68 0.70
C SER A 108 -19.89 -8.15 2.12
N ARG A 109 -18.71 -7.79 2.65
CA ARG A 109 -18.30 -8.21 4.00
C ARG A 109 -19.04 -7.41 5.07
N THR A 110 -19.52 -8.12 6.07
CA THR A 110 -20.16 -7.56 7.27
C THR A 110 -19.53 -8.19 8.51
N LEU A 111 -19.79 -7.59 9.68
CA LEU A 111 -19.33 -8.14 10.96
C LEU A 111 -19.89 -9.55 11.21
N GLU A 112 -21.08 -9.89 10.68
CA GLU A 112 -21.65 -11.23 10.85
C GLU A 112 -20.92 -12.28 9.99
N ASN A 113 -20.55 -11.92 8.76
CA ASN A 113 -20.10 -12.88 7.75
C ASN A 113 -18.57 -12.97 7.56
N ASN A 114 -17.79 -12.21 8.34
CA ASN A 114 -16.34 -12.15 8.21
C ASN A 114 -15.60 -12.41 9.53
N ARG A 115 -15.84 -13.57 10.13
CA ARG A 115 -15.19 -13.98 11.39
C ARG A 115 -13.75 -14.46 11.23
N ARG A 116 -13.29 -14.73 10.00
CA ARG A 116 -11.93 -15.23 9.74
C ARG A 116 -10.84 -14.17 9.96
N ASN A 117 -11.18 -12.89 9.79
CA ASN A 117 -10.24 -11.79 9.90
C ASN A 117 -10.38 -11.16 11.29
N ILE A 118 -9.40 -11.43 12.14
CA ILE A 118 -9.40 -10.97 13.53
C ILE A 118 -9.36 -9.45 13.67
N TRP A 119 -8.85 -8.73 12.67
CA TRP A 119 -8.75 -7.27 12.65
C TRP A 119 -9.98 -6.58 12.04
N PHE A 120 -10.99 -7.35 11.63
CA PHE A 120 -12.14 -6.79 10.91
C PHE A 120 -13.02 -5.92 11.81
N ALA A 121 -13.05 -6.19 13.11
CA ALA A 121 -13.78 -5.39 14.08
C ALA A 121 -13.17 -3.98 14.23
N GLU A 122 -11.85 -3.91 14.39
CA GLU A 122 -11.10 -2.64 14.49
C GLU A 122 -11.19 -1.85 13.20
N PHE A 123 -11.07 -2.52 12.05
CA PHE A 123 -11.30 -1.91 10.74
C PHE A 123 -12.71 -1.29 10.68
N TRP A 124 -13.75 -2.01 11.10
CA TRP A 124 -15.13 -1.53 11.05
C TRP A 124 -15.32 -0.26 11.89
N GLU A 125 -14.82 -0.26 13.13
CA GLU A 125 -14.86 0.91 14.02
C GLU A 125 -14.14 2.12 13.41
N ALA A 126 -12.93 1.92 12.90
CA ALA A 126 -12.11 2.98 12.32
C ALA A 126 -12.71 3.55 11.03
N ASN A 127 -13.32 2.70 10.22
CA ASN A 127 -13.87 3.04 8.91
C ASN A 127 -15.23 3.75 9.01
N PHE A 128 -16.11 3.31 9.93
CA PHE A 128 -17.43 3.92 10.12
C PHE A 128 -17.49 4.92 11.29
N LYS A 129 -16.34 5.19 11.94
CA LYS A 129 -16.19 6.11 13.08
C LYS A 129 -17.20 5.79 14.19
N CYS A 130 -17.31 4.52 14.53
CA CYS A 130 -18.25 4.01 15.53
C CYS A 130 -17.56 3.02 16.48
N LYS A 131 -18.24 2.65 17.58
CA LYS A 131 -17.78 1.65 18.54
C LYS A 131 -18.71 0.45 18.67
N LEU A 132 -18.12 -0.75 18.72
CA LEU A 132 -18.79 -2.05 18.87
C LEU A 132 -18.96 -2.43 20.34
N SER A 133 -17.95 -2.19 21.18
CA SER A 133 -17.97 -2.57 22.60
C SER A 133 -18.57 -1.49 23.51
N ARG A 134 -19.36 -1.92 24.51
CA ARG A 134 -19.88 -1.05 25.59
C ARG A 134 -18.79 -0.44 26.47
N HIS A 135 -17.64 -1.09 26.60
CA HIS A 135 -16.52 -0.59 27.42
C HIS A 135 -15.87 0.69 26.85
N GLY A 136 -16.10 1.00 25.57
CA GLY A 136 -15.68 2.26 24.94
C GLY A 136 -16.63 3.43 25.19
N PHE A 137 -17.83 3.17 25.72
CA PHE A 137 -18.82 4.21 26.03
C PHE A 137 -18.64 4.69 27.46
N LYS A 138 -17.76 5.69 27.65
CA LYS A 138 -17.83 6.48 28.89
C LYS A 138 -19.15 7.27 28.87
N ARG A 139 -19.88 7.30 30.00
CA ARG A 139 -21.08 8.15 30.14
C ARG A 139 -20.70 9.59 29.76
N GLY A 140 -21.38 10.16 28.77
CA GLY A 140 -21.10 11.51 28.25
C GLY A 140 -20.22 11.56 26.98
N SER A 141 -19.72 10.43 26.46
CA SER A 141 -19.01 10.45 25.18
C SER A 141 -20.00 10.50 24.01
N HIS A 142 -19.91 11.49 23.12
CA HIS A 142 -20.68 11.60 21.86
C HIS A 142 -20.30 10.52 20.81
N VAL A 143 -19.79 9.37 21.23
CA VAL A 143 -19.27 8.33 20.34
C VAL A 143 -20.44 7.53 19.77
N LYS A 144 -20.51 7.47 18.44
CA LYS A 144 -21.54 6.72 17.71
C LYS A 144 -21.39 5.21 17.95
N LYS A 145 -22.50 4.53 18.23
CA LYS A 145 -22.55 3.06 18.29
C LYS A 145 -22.65 2.47 16.89
N CYS A 146 -21.86 1.43 16.62
CA CYS A 146 -22.01 0.66 15.39
C CYS A 146 -23.32 -0.14 15.45
N THR A 147 -24.07 -0.08 14.35
CA THR A 147 -25.38 -0.74 14.22
C THR A 147 -25.30 -2.13 13.58
N GLY A 148 -24.21 -2.42 12.86
CA GLY A 148 -24.08 -3.62 12.03
C GLY A 148 -24.77 -3.49 10.66
N LEU A 149 -25.57 -2.44 10.47
CA LEU A 149 -26.25 -2.14 9.21
C LEU A 149 -25.37 -1.32 8.26
N GLU A 150 -24.20 -0.85 8.70
CA GLU A 150 -23.27 -0.13 7.84
C GLU A 150 -22.79 -1.03 6.68
N ARG A 151 -22.56 -0.43 5.52
CA ARG A 151 -22.10 -1.13 4.31
C ARG A 151 -20.92 -0.41 3.68
N ILE A 152 -19.87 -1.18 3.38
CA ILE A 152 -18.66 -0.69 2.71
C ILE A 152 -19.03 -0.24 1.29
N GLY A 153 -18.59 0.95 0.91
CA GLY A 153 -18.90 1.63 -0.35
C GLY A 153 -20.25 2.35 -0.39
N ARG A 154 -21.14 2.13 0.58
CA ARG A 154 -22.40 2.88 0.70
C ARG A 154 -22.35 3.94 1.81
N ASN A 155 -21.75 3.59 2.94
CA ASN A 155 -21.69 4.47 4.11
C ASN A 155 -20.28 5.04 4.35
N ASN A 156 -19.32 4.81 3.43
CA ASN A 156 -17.97 5.35 3.46
C ASN A 156 -17.44 5.58 2.03
N SER A 157 -16.34 6.34 1.91
CA SER A 157 -15.62 6.61 0.66
C SER A 157 -14.67 5.45 0.30
N TYR A 158 -15.22 4.28 -0.01
CA TYR A 158 -14.41 3.15 -0.43
C TYR A 158 -13.74 3.42 -1.79
N GLU A 159 -12.41 3.36 -1.81
CA GLU A 159 -11.59 3.23 -3.02
C GLU A 159 -10.77 1.93 -2.90
N GLN A 160 -10.67 1.18 -3.99
CA GLN A 160 -9.84 -0.03 -4.02
C GLN A 160 -8.36 0.38 -3.96
N GLU A 161 -7.60 -0.28 -3.07
CA GLU A 161 -6.14 -0.10 -3.03
C GLU A 161 -5.53 -0.47 -4.38
N GLY A 162 -4.68 0.42 -4.92
CA GLY A 162 -4.18 0.30 -6.29
C GLY A 162 -3.26 -0.90 -6.53
N LYS A 163 -2.82 -1.55 -5.45
CA LYS A 163 -1.92 -2.72 -5.49
C LYS A 163 -2.62 -4.07 -5.36
N VAL A 164 -3.95 -4.11 -5.26
CA VAL A 164 -4.73 -5.36 -5.10
C VAL A 164 -4.44 -6.37 -6.22
N LEU A 165 -4.33 -5.91 -7.46
CA LEU A 165 -4.02 -6.76 -8.60
C LEU A 165 -2.68 -7.50 -8.45
N PHE A 166 -1.62 -6.80 -8.05
CA PHE A 166 -0.30 -7.43 -7.85
C PHE A 166 -0.33 -8.52 -6.76
N VAL A 167 -1.13 -8.33 -5.71
CA VAL A 167 -1.30 -9.34 -4.66
C VAL A 167 -2.05 -10.56 -5.20
N ILE A 168 -3.09 -10.34 -6.01
CA ILE A 168 -3.82 -11.43 -6.66
C ILE A 168 -2.89 -12.20 -7.59
N ASP A 169 -2.15 -11.51 -8.46
CA ASP A 169 -1.23 -12.14 -9.41
C ASP A 169 -0.12 -12.92 -8.69
N ALA A 170 0.39 -12.43 -7.55
CA ALA A 170 1.36 -13.17 -6.74
C ALA A 170 0.80 -14.49 -6.17
N VAL A 171 -0.47 -14.51 -5.75
CA VAL A 171 -1.14 -15.74 -5.29
C VAL A 171 -1.36 -16.71 -6.44
N TYR A 172 -1.80 -16.21 -7.61
CA TYR A 172 -1.97 -17.04 -8.80
C TYR A 172 -0.63 -17.59 -9.29
N ALA A 173 0.44 -16.80 -9.25
CA ALA A 173 1.78 -17.24 -9.58
C ALA A 173 2.19 -18.48 -8.77
N MET A 174 1.99 -18.45 -7.45
CA MET A 174 2.27 -19.60 -6.59
C MET A 174 1.36 -20.79 -6.91
N ALA A 175 0.06 -20.55 -7.15
CA ALA A 175 -0.88 -21.60 -7.51
C ALA A 175 -0.49 -22.29 -8.84
N HIS A 176 -0.10 -21.52 -9.85
CA HIS A 176 0.38 -22.04 -11.13
C HIS A 176 1.70 -22.81 -10.99
N ALA A 177 2.63 -22.33 -10.15
CA ALA A 177 3.88 -23.03 -9.89
C ALA A 177 3.62 -24.41 -9.25
N LEU A 178 2.78 -24.45 -8.21
CA LEU A 178 2.40 -25.70 -7.53
C LEU A 178 1.63 -26.64 -8.45
N HIS A 179 0.76 -26.11 -9.31
CA HIS A 179 0.02 -26.91 -10.29
C HIS A 179 0.94 -27.54 -11.33
N ASN A 180 1.90 -26.78 -11.86
CA ASN A 180 2.88 -27.30 -12.81
C ASN A 180 3.80 -28.35 -12.15
N MET A 181 4.27 -28.08 -10.93
CA MET A 181 5.03 -29.05 -10.14
C MET A 181 4.24 -30.33 -9.88
N HIS A 182 2.94 -30.21 -9.57
CA HIS A 182 2.06 -31.35 -9.34
C HIS A 182 1.86 -32.20 -10.60
N LYS A 183 1.62 -31.55 -11.75
CA LYS A 183 1.50 -32.24 -13.04
C LYS A 183 2.74 -33.09 -13.37
N ASP A 184 3.93 -32.55 -13.09
CA ASP A 184 5.19 -33.21 -13.43
C ASP A 184 5.58 -34.29 -12.42
N LEU A 185 5.36 -34.07 -11.12
CA LEU A 185 5.80 -34.99 -10.07
C LEU A 185 4.74 -36.02 -9.67
N CYS A 186 3.46 -35.67 -9.78
CA CYS A 186 2.32 -36.48 -9.35
C CYS A 186 1.32 -36.71 -10.50
N PRO A 187 1.75 -37.23 -11.67
CA PRO A 187 0.85 -37.41 -12.82
C PRO A 187 -0.31 -38.36 -12.47
N ALA A 188 -1.52 -37.97 -12.86
CA ALA A 188 -2.77 -38.70 -12.61
C ALA A 188 -3.10 -38.98 -11.12
N TYR A 189 -2.44 -38.30 -10.18
CA TYR A 189 -2.73 -38.41 -8.75
C TYR A 189 -3.66 -37.29 -8.28
N VAL A 190 -4.68 -37.61 -7.48
CA VAL A 190 -5.53 -36.60 -6.84
C VAL A 190 -4.93 -36.23 -5.49
N GLY A 191 -4.63 -34.94 -5.28
CA GLY A 191 -3.95 -34.46 -4.07
C GLY A 191 -2.43 -34.60 -4.15
N LEU A 192 -1.74 -34.55 -3.00
CA LEU A 192 -0.27 -34.60 -2.95
C LEU A 192 0.23 -36.04 -2.92
N CYS A 193 1.17 -36.37 -3.81
CA CYS A 193 1.90 -37.64 -3.77
C CYS A 193 3.18 -37.53 -2.92
N SER A 194 3.87 -38.64 -2.67
CA SER A 194 5.08 -38.70 -1.84
C SER A 194 6.21 -37.79 -2.33
N LYS A 195 6.29 -37.49 -3.63
CA LYS A 195 7.29 -36.57 -4.20
C LYS A 195 7.05 -35.09 -3.85
N MET A 196 5.87 -34.75 -3.34
CA MET A 196 5.52 -33.40 -2.90
C MET A 196 5.19 -33.34 -1.40
N SER A 197 5.56 -34.38 -0.64
CA SER A 197 5.29 -34.48 0.79
C SER A 197 6.56 -34.90 1.55
N PRO A 198 7.37 -33.95 2.08
CA PRO A 198 7.20 -32.49 1.98
C PRO A 198 7.61 -31.91 0.61
N ILE A 199 7.21 -30.67 0.35
CA ILE A 199 7.62 -29.93 -0.86
C ILE A 199 9.07 -29.44 -0.67
N ASP A 200 9.95 -29.74 -1.64
CA ASP A 200 11.28 -29.15 -1.71
C ASP A 200 11.21 -27.71 -2.26
N GLY A 201 11.65 -26.74 -1.46
CA GLY A 201 11.62 -25.32 -1.82
C GLY A 201 12.54 -24.93 -2.98
N LYS A 202 13.67 -25.63 -3.18
CA LYS A 202 14.56 -25.39 -4.34
C LYS A 202 13.88 -25.83 -5.63
N VAL A 203 13.26 -27.00 -5.60
CA VAL A 203 12.49 -27.52 -6.74
C VAL A 203 11.31 -26.59 -7.03
N LEU A 204 10.54 -26.20 -6.02
CA LEU A 204 9.44 -25.24 -6.19
C LEU A 204 9.89 -23.91 -6.81
N LEU A 205 11.06 -23.38 -6.43
CA LEU A 205 11.60 -22.14 -6.99
C LEU A 205 11.84 -22.24 -8.50
N GLU A 206 12.24 -23.41 -9.02
CA GLU A 206 12.38 -23.63 -10.47
C GLU A 206 11.04 -23.50 -11.20
N TYR A 207 9.95 -24.01 -10.60
CA TYR A 207 8.61 -23.85 -11.15
C TYR A 207 8.12 -22.40 -11.06
N ILE A 208 8.37 -21.71 -9.94
CA ILE A 208 8.02 -20.29 -9.76
C ILE A 208 8.64 -19.44 -10.87
N ARG A 209 9.94 -19.63 -11.16
CA ARG A 209 10.67 -18.90 -12.20
C ARG A 209 10.22 -19.18 -13.64
N LYS A 210 9.43 -20.23 -13.87
CA LYS A 210 8.92 -20.63 -15.19
C LYS A 210 7.42 -20.36 -15.35
N VAL A 211 6.79 -19.74 -14.36
CA VAL A 211 5.35 -19.46 -14.43
C VAL A 211 5.07 -18.44 -15.52
N ASN A 212 4.16 -18.82 -16.41
CA ASN A 212 3.57 -17.97 -17.42
C ASN A 212 2.05 -18.20 -17.41
N PHE A 213 1.28 -17.15 -17.15
CA PHE A 213 -0.18 -17.19 -17.19
C PHE A 213 -0.74 -15.82 -17.55
N SER A 214 -1.93 -15.81 -18.13
CA SER A 214 -2.66 -14.56 -18.37
C SER A 214 -3.44 -14.17 -17.12
N GLY A 215 -3.13 -12.98 -16.58
CA GLY A 215 -3.90 -12.40 -15.47
C GLY A 215 -5.33 -12.09 -15.91
N LYS A 216 -6.31 -12.18 -15.00
CA LYS A 216 -7.73 -11.89 -15.31
C LYS A 216 -8.00 -10.42 -15.67
N CYS A 217 -7.06 -9.52 -15.40
CA CYS A 217 -7.22 -8.07 -15.56
C CYS A 217 -6.01 -7.38 -16.22
N THR A 218 -5.03 -8.14 -16.73
CA THR A 218 -3.74 -7.66 -17.23
C THR A 218 -3.23 -8.48 -18.40
N ASP A 219 -2.23 -7.94 -19.09
CA ASP A 219 -1.42 -8.67 -20.06
C ASP A 219 -0.71 -9.88 -19.40
N ALA A 220 -0.11 -10.74 -20.23
CA ALA A 220 0.55 -11.97 -19.77
C ALA A 220 1.55 -11.71 -18.61
N PHE A 221 1.37 -12.44 -17.51
CA PHE A 221 2.29 -12.45 -16.39
C PHE A 221 3.38 -13.49 -16.68
N THR A 222 4.63 -13.04 -16.70
CA THR A 222 5.82 -13.89 -16.86
C THR A 222 6.84 -13.49 -15.80
N TYR A 223 7.45 -14.47 -15.13
CA TYR A 223 8.64 -14.24 -14.30
C TYR A 223 9.92 -14.20 -15.14
#